data_AF-A0A3Q2P4X6-F1
#
_entry.id   AF-A0A3Q2P4X6-F1
#
_cell.length_a   1.000
_cell.length_b   1.000
_cell.length_c   1.000
_cell.angle_alpha   90.00
_cell.angle_beta   90.00
_cell.angle_gamma   90.00
#
_symmetry.space_group_name_H-M   'P 1'
#
loop_
_entity.id
_entity.type
_entity.pdbx_description
1 polymer ?
#
loop_
_entity_poly.entity_id
_entity_poly.type
_entity_poly.pdbx_seq_one_letter_code
_entity_poly.pdbx_strand_id
1 'polypeptide(L)'
;MKKDEPPFTFPKTLEEFEYAFNEHGQLRHIKTGEPFVFNAREDLHRWNQKRYEALGEIITQYVYELLEKKCSLTKAFLPVDAVDDEPRSFIYLSPDALTNPNKLLVLIQGSGVVRAGQWARRLIINQDLDSGTQIPFITRAMERSPSYPFPLCHT
;
A
#
# COMPACT_ATOMS: atom_id res chain seq x y z
N MET A 1 -36.62 8.71 -15.92
CA MET A 1 -35.61 7.95 -16.71
C MET A 1 -34.24 8.31 -16.12
N LYS A 2 -33.50 7.32 -15.60
CA LYS A 2 -32.24 7.55 -14.87
C LYS A 2 -31.17 8.01 -15.86
N LYS A 3 -30.63 9.22 -15.65
CA LYS A 3 -29.51 9.79 -16.41
C LYS A 3 -28.30 8.84 -16.36
N ASP A 4 -27.59 8.78 -17.47
CA ASP A 4 -26.34 8.06 -17.71
C ASP A 4 -25.36 8.10 -16.52
N GLU A 5 -25.37 7.06 -15.68
CA GLU A 5 -24.29 6.84 -14.72
C GLU A 5 -23.08 6.28 -15.49
N PRO A 6 -21.89 6.90 -15.37
CA PRO A 6 -20.67 6.38 -15.99
C PRO A 6 -20.38 4.95 -15.51
N PRO A 7 -19.75 4.10 -16.36
CA PRO A 7 -19.41 2.74 -15.96
C PRO A 7 -18.45 2.75 -14.76
N PHE A 8 -18.61 1.78 -13.87
CA PHE A 8 -17.72 1.54 -12.72
C PHE A 8 -16.44 0.80 -13.12
N THR A 9 -15.96 1.02 -14.33
CA THR A 9 -14.71 0.46 -14.84
C THR A 9 -13.61 1.48 -14.62
N PHE A 10 -12.75 1.20 -13.64
CA PHE A 10 -11.61 2.03 -13.33
C PHE A 10 -10.32 1.37 -13.83
N PRO A 11 -9.29 2.16 -14.16
CA PRO A 11 -7.99 1.62 -14.55
C PRO A 11 -7.35 0.75 -13.47
N LYS A 12 -6.35 -0.04 -13.86
CA LYS A 12 -5.69 -1.01 -12.96
C LYS A 12 -4.27 -0.61 -12.56
N THR A 13 -3.70 0.40 -13.20
CA THR A 13 -2.35 0.92 -12.89
C THR A 13 -2.39 2.41 -12.59
N LEU A 14 -1.35 2.93 -11.94
CA LEU A 14 -1.23 4.35 -11.62
C LEU A 14 -1.16 5.19 -12.92
N GLU A 15 -0.41 4.69 -13.90
CA GLU A 15 -0.19 5.34 -15.18
C GLU A 15 -1.47 5.49 -15.99
N GLU A 16 -2.30 4.44 -16.03
CA GLU A 16 -3.62 4.50 -16.68
C GLU A 16 -4.60 5.40 -15.91
N PHE A 17 -4.40 5.56 -14.59
CA PHE A 17 -5.11 6.55 -13.79
C PHE A 17 -4.62 7.98 -14.03
N GLU A 18 -3.56 8.15 -14.83
CA GLU A 18 -2.85 9.40 -15.08
C GLU A 18 -2.18 9.99 -13.82
N TYR A 19 -1.84 9.17 -12.83
CA TYR A 19 -1.11 9.58 -11.64
C TYR A 19 0.22 8.85 -11.52
N ALA A 20 1.18 9.48 -10.85
CA ALA A 20 2.44 8.85 -10.44
C ALA A 20 2.89 9.45 -9.11
N PHE A 21 3.73 8.71 -8.38
CA PHE A 21 4.45 9.28 -7.25
C PHE A 21 5.67 10.05 -7.76
N ASN A 22 5.80 11.30 -7.34
CA ASN A 22 6.97 12.12 -7.68
C ASN A 22 8.19 11.74 -6.80
N GLU A 23 9.32 12.43 -6.99
CA GLU A 23 10.55 12.20 -6.23
C GLU A 23 10.40 12.44 -4.72
N HIS A 24 9.40 13.23 -4.32
CA HIS A 24 9.05 13.47 -2.92
C HIS A 24 8.04 12.44 -2.36
N GLY A 25 7.71 11.39 -3.13
CA GLY A 25 6.75 10.37 -2.72
C GLY A 25 5.30 10.86 -2.70
N GLN A 26 4.97 11.95 -3.37
CA GLN A 26 3.63 12.52 -3.41
C GLN A 26 2.88 12.08 -4.68
N LEU A 27 1.62 11.68 -4.53
CA LEU A 27 0.77 11.31 -5.67
C LEU A 27 0.36 12.56 -6.46
N ARG A 28 0.75 12.63 -7.74
CA ARG A 28 0.49 13.76 -8.63
C ARG A 28 0.04 13.30 -10.00
N HIS A 29 -0.82 14.09 -10.63
CA HIS A 29 -1.25 13.83 -11.99
C HIS A 29 -0.06 13.99 -12.95
N ILE A 30 0.16 13.03 -13.86
CA ILE A 30 1.36 12.95 -14.70
C ILE A 30 1.49 14.18 -15.61
N LYS A 31 0.36 14.66 -16.16
CA LYS A 31 0.36 15.81 -17.09
C LYS A 31 0.33 17.18 -16.40
N THR A 32 -0.51 17.37 -15.39
CA THR A 32 -0.77 18.68 -14.77
C THR A 32 0.03 18.89 -13.48
N GLY A 33 0.55 17.83 -12.87
CA GLY A 33 1.21 17.90 -11.56
C GLY A 33 0.24 18.15 -10.39
N GLU A 34 -1.08 18.09 -10.62
CA GLU A 34 -2.08 18.39 -9.60
C GLU A 34 -2.29 17.23 -8.61
N PRO A 35 -2.70 17.51 -7.37
CA PRO A 35 -3.04 16.47 -6.39
C PRO A 35 -4.34 15.73 -6.77
N PHE A 36 -4.56 14.57 -6.15
CA PHE A 36 -5.78 13.82 -6.35
C PHE A 36 -7.00 14.54 -5.77
N VAL A 37 -8.04 14.74 -6.59
CA VAL A 37 -9.31 15.32 -6.17
C VAL A 37 -10.37 14.21 -6.03
N PHE A 38 -10.91 14.05 -4.82
CA PHE A 38 -11.94 13.04 -4.53
C PHE A 38 -13.27 13.36 -5.23
N ASN A 39 -13.76 14.59 -5.10
CA ASN A 39 -15.01 15.05 -5.72
C ASN A 39 -14.79 15.45 -7.19
N ALA A 40 -14.36 14.50 -8.03
CA ALA A 40 -14.18 14.76 -9.46
C ALA A 40 -15.52 15.01 -10.17
N ARG A 41 -16.63 14.48 -9.64
CA ARG A 41 -17.99 14.72 -10.12
C ARG A 41 -18.91 15.03 -8.95
N GLU A 42 -19.37 16.27 -8.82
CA GLU A 42 -20.12 16.75 -7.65
C GLU A 42 -21.38 15.92 -7.35
N ASP A 43 -22.14 15.54 -8.38
CA ASP A 43 -23.41 14.83 -8.22
C ASP A 43 -23.29 13.29 -8.16
N LEU A 44 -22.07 12.74 -8.27
CA LEU A 44 -21.85 11.30 -8.41
C LEU A 44 -21.02 10.73 -7.26
N HIS A 45 -21.51 10.90 -6.03
CA HIS A 45 -20.85 10.40 -4.81
C HIS A 45 -20.47 8.92 -4.87
N ARG A 46 -21.37 8.06 -5.36
CA ARG A 46 -21.12 6.61 -5.48
C ARG A 46 -19.97 6.31 -6.44
N TRP A 47 -19.87 7.07 -7.53
CA TRP A 47 -18.79 6.91 -8.49
C TRP A 47 -17.46 7.43 -7.95
N ASN A 48 -17.44 8.60 -7.29
CA ASN A 48 -16.23 9.14 -6.64
C ASN A 48 -15.68 8.16 -5.58
N GLN A 49 -16.57 7.56 -4.79
CA GLN A 49 -16.21 6.55 -3.81
C GLN A 49 -15.56 5.33 -4.49
N LYS A 50 -16.16 4.82 -5.56
CA LYS A 50 -15.60 3.68 -6.31
C LYS A 50 -14.27 4.00 -6.99
N ARG A 51 -14.09 5.23 -7.49
CA ARG A 51 -12.83 5.73 -8.05
C ARG A 51 -11.73 5.74 -6.98
N TYR A 52 -12.05 6.24 -5.79
CA TYR A 52 -11.13 6.29 -4.66
C TYR A 52 -10.77 4.88 -4.15
N GLU A 53 -11.74 3.97 -4.11
CA GLU A 53 -11.50 2.55 -3.79
C GLU A 53 -10.53 1.92 -4.80
N ALA A 54 -10.79 2.09 -6.10
CA ALA A 54 -9.95 1.56 -7.16
C ALA A 54 -8.51 2.09 -7.06
N LEU A 55 -8.33 3.41 -6.92
CA LEU A 55 -7.01 4.00 -6.73
C LEU A 55 -6.30 3.44 -5.49
N GLY A 56 -7.03 3.22 -4.41
CA GLY A 56 -6.48 2.65 -3.18
C GLY A 56 -5.97 1.21 -3.32
N GLU A 57 -6.61 0.40 -4.15
CA GLU A 57 -6.12 -0.95 -4.46
C GLU A 57 -4.85 -0.91 -5.31
N ILE A 58 -4.77 0.02 -6.27
CA ILE A 58 -3.56 0.23 -7.08
C ILE A 58 -2.40 0.68 -6.17
N ILE A 59 -2.63 1.64 -5.29
CA ILE A 59 -1.64 2.11 -4.31
C ILE A 59 -1.18 0.96 -3.41
N THR A 60 -2.10 0.07 -3.02
CA THR A 60 -1.74 -1.10 -2.21
C THR A 60 -0.72 -1.98 -2.92
N GLN A 61 -0.94 -2.28 -4.20
CA GLN A 61 0.02 -3.06 -4.98
C GLN A 61 1.35 -2.32 -5.15
N TYR A 62 1.29 -1.01 -5.38
CA TYR A 62 2.50 -0.19 -5.47
C TYR A 62 3.33 -0.21 -4.17
N VAL A 63 2.68 -0.12 -3.00
CA VAL A 63 3.35 -0.22 -1.70
C VAL A 63 3.96 -1.61 -1.51
N TYR A 64 3.28 -2.69 -1.91
CA TYR A 64 3.84 -4.04 -1.88
C TYR A 64 5.11 -4.17 -2.73
N GLU A 65 5.10 -3.60 -3.94
CA GLU A 65 6.30 -3.56 -4.77
C GLU A 65 7.44 -2.79 -4.11
N LEU A 66 7.15 -1.68 -3.40
CA LEU A 66 8.17 -0.95 -2.67
C LEU A 66 8.72 -1.73 -1.48
N LEU A 67 7.89 -2.47 -0.74
CA LEU A 67 8.36 -3.34 0.34
C LEU A 67 9.32 -4.42 -0.19
N GLU A 68 9.00 -5.01 -1.35
CA GLU A 68 9.82 -6.04 -1.97
C GLU A 68 11.10 -5.48 -2.59
N LYS A 69 11.00 -4.41 -3.38
CA LYS A 69 12.12 -3.84 -4.14
C LYS A 69 13.02 -2.93 -3.31
N LYS A 70 12.43 -2.02 -2.51
CA LYS A 70 13.17 -1.00 -1.75
C LYS A 70 13.61 -1.50 -0.38
N CYS A 71 12.79 -2.34 0.26
CA CYS A 71 13.08 -2.86 1.61
C CYS A 71 13.58 -4.32 1.60
N SER A 72 13.67 -4.95 0.42
CA SER A 72 14.11 -6.35 0.27
C SER A 72 13.33 -7.34 1.13
N LEU A 73 12.04 -7.07 1.33
CA LEU A 73 11.15 -7.92 2.12
C LEU A 73 10.51 -9.00 1.24
N THR A 74 10.29 -10.18 1.79
CA THR A 74 9.65 -11.32 1.16
C THR A 74 8.31 -11.64 1.82
N LYS A 75 7.31 -12.04 1.03
CA LYS A 75 6.03 -12.51 1.55
C LYS A 75 6.17 -13.93 2.10
N ALA A 76 5.72 -14.16 3.32
CA ALA A 76 5.48 -15.45 3.93
C ALA A 76 3.99 -15.61 4.22
N PHE A 77 3.40 -16.73 3.80
CA PHE A 77 1.97 -17.00 3.98
C PHE A 77 1.72 -17.73 5.29
N LEU A 78 0.59 -17.41 5.93
CA LEU A 78 0.14 -18.01 7.17
C LEU A 78 -1.31 -18.50 7.03
N PRO A 79 -1.71 -19.63 7.65
CA PRO A 79 -0.82 -20.58 8.33
C PRO A 79 0.07 -21.34 7.33
N VAL A 80 1.23 -21.83 7.81
CA VAL A 80 2.26 -22.46 6.97
C VAL A 80 1.83 -23.85 6.47
N ASP A 81 0.92 -24.48 7.21
CA ASP A 81 0.34 -25.80 7.01
C ASP A 81 -1.09 -25.74 6.45
N ALA A 82 -1.48 -24.59 5.90
CA ALA A 82 -2.82 -24.37 5.37
C ALA A 82 -3.21 -25.42 4.33
N VAL A 83 -4.33 -26.10 4.55
CA VAL A 83 -4.99 -26.94 3.54
C VAL A 83 -5.64 -26.07 2.45
N ASP A 84 -5.95 -26.62 1.28
CA ASP A 84 -6.34 -25.84 0.09
C ASP A 84 -7.56 -24.92 0.29
N ASP A 85 -8.47 -25.29 1.20
CA ASP A 85 -9.68 -24.51 1.51
C ASP A 85 -9.56 -23.63 2.76
N GLU A 86 -8.39 -23.58 3.42
CA GLU A 86 -8.20 -22.76 4.62
C GLU A 86 -7.86 -21.30 4.25
N PRO A 87 -8.47 -20.30 4.92
CA PRO A 87 -8.12 -18.90 4.68
C PRO A 87 -6.64 -18.64 5.00
N ARG A 88 -5.92 -18.08 4.01
CA ARG A 88 -4.52 -17.70 4.15
C ARG A 88 -4.37 -16.18 4.23
N SER A 89 -3.51 -15.74 5.13
CA SER A 89 -2.98 -14.37 5.18
C SER A 89 -1.50 -14.40 4.81
N PHE A 90 -0.87 -13.24 4.78
CA PHE A 90 0.56 -13.14 4.59
C PHE A 90 1.17 -12.07 5.47
N ILE A 91 2.47 -12.25 5.66
CA ILE A 91 3.34 -11.34 6.34
C ILE A 91 4.51 -11.04 5.41
N TYR A 92 5.01 -9.81 5.36
CA TYR A 92 6.36 -9.60 4.88
C TYR A 92 7.36 -10.08 5.92
N LEU A 93 8.59 -10.36 5.52
CA LEU A 93 9.76 -10.76 6.30
C LEU A 93 10.97 -10.15 5.63
N SER A 94 11.97 -9.66 6.33
CA SER A 94 13.25 -9.40 5.71
C SER A 94 14.12 -10.66 5.84
N PRO A 95 15.22 -10.74 5.07
CA PRO A 95 15.94 -11.99 4.86
C PRO A 95 16.42 -12.68 6.13
N ASP A 96 16.85 -11.93 7.15
CA ASP A 96 17.37 -12.48 8.39
C ASP A 96 16.30 -12.73 9.49
N ALA A 97 14.99 -12.56 9.22
CA ALA A 97 13.90 -12.37 10.22
C ALA A 97 13.85 -13.39 11.33
N LEU A 98 14.26 -14.60 10.98
CA LEU A 98 14.20 -15.79 11.82
C LEU A 98 15.60 -16.26 12.26
N THR A 99 16.66 -15.70 11.70
CA THR A 99 18.05 -16.10 11.95
C THR A 99 18.80 -15.12 12.86
N ASN A 100 18.31 -13.89 12.99
CA ASN A 100 18.97 -12.86 13.77
C ASN A 100 18.68 -12.98 15.27
N PRO A 101 19.69 -13.20 16.13
CA PRO A 101 19.48 -13.42 17.56
C PRO A 101 19.26 -12.15 18.37
N ASN A 102 19.38 -10.96 17.78
CA ASN A 102 19.52 -9.73 18.55
C ASN A 102 18.20 -8.98 18.80
N LYS A 103 17.55 -8.45 17.75
CA LYS A 103 16.37 -7.57 17.86
C LYS A 103 15.43 -7.81 16.71
N LEU A 104 14.13 -7.82 17.02
CA LEU A 104 13.04 -7.95 16.06
C LEU A 104 12.11 -6.75 16.21
N LEU A 105 11.89 -6.00 15.13
CA LEU A 105 10.84 -4.98 15.08
C LEU A 105 9.62 -5.57 14.38
N VAL A 106 8.47 -5.51 15.04
CA VAL A 106 7.20 -5.95 14.49
C VAL A 106 6.32 -4.73 14.27
N LEU A 107 5.93 -4.49 13.03
CA LEU A 107 4.99 -3.43 12.66
C LEU A 107 3.63 -4.05 12.39
N ILE A 108 2.61 -3.59 13.12
CA ILE A 108 1.24 -4.07 13.02
C ILE A 108 0.37 -2.88 12.61
N GLN A 109 -0.26 -2.97 11.44
CA GLN A 109 -1.25 -2.01 10.97
C GLN A 109 -2.64 -2.27 11.59
N GLY A 110 -3.50 -1.26 11.55
CA GLY A 110 -4.90 -1.41 11.94
C GLY A 110 -5.72 -2.27 10.97
N SER A 111 -6.92 -2.65 11.40
CA SER A 111 -7.86 -3.44 10.59
C SER A 111 -8.65 -2.58 9.58
N GLY A 112 -9.35 -3.24 8.64
CA GLY A 112 -10.25 -2.60 7.68
C GLY A 112 -9.65 -2.47 6.27
N VAL A 113 -9.58 -1.24 5.74
CA VAL A 113 -9.10 -0.96 4.37
C VAL A 113 -7.58 -0.77 4.28
N VAL A 114 -6.91 -0.73 5.43
CA VAL A 114 -5.46 -0.64 5.51
C VAL A 114 -4.86 -2.03 5.25
N ARG A 115 -3.71 -2.04 4.59
CA ARG A 115 -3.01 -3.25 4.17
C ARG A 115 -1.58 -3.24 4.68
N ALA A 116 -0.89 -4.38 4.61
CA ALA A 116 0.51 -4.48 5.04
C ALA A 116 1.36 -3.37 4.40
N GLY A 117 2.22 -2.73 5.19
CA GLY A 117 3.02 -1.61 4.71
C GLY A 117 2.35 -0.24 4.81
N GLN A 118 1.07 -0.14 5.15
CA GLN A 118 0.32 1.13 5.13
C GLN A 118 -0.15 1.54 6.53
N TRP A 119 -0.14 2.85 6.80
CA TRP A 119 -0.80 3.44 7.97
C TRP A 119 -2.17 3.99 7.61
N ALA A 120 -2.26 4.73 6.49
CA ALA A 120 -3.52 5.30 6.04
C ALA A 120 -3.48 5.65 4.55
N ARG A 121 -4.41 5.06 3.79
CA ARG A 121 -4.62 5.38 2.37
C ARG A 121 -4.82 6.87 2.11
N ARG A 122 -5.55 7.56 3.01
CA ARG A 122 -5.78 9.00 2.92
C ARG A 122 -4.48 9.81 2.99
N LEU A 123 -3.51 9.39 3.82
CA LEU A 123 -2.22 10.07 3.93
C LEU A 123 -1.40 9.82 2.67
N ILE A 124 -1.34 8.58 2.17
CA ILE A 124 -0.62 8.25 0.94
C ILE A 124 -1.12 9.09 -0.25
N ILE A 125 -2.44 9.26 -0.38
CA ILE A 125 -3.06 9.99 -1.50
C ILE A 125 -2.88 11.51 -1.37
N ASN A 126 -3.02 12.07 -0.17
CA ASN A 126 -3.10 13.53 0.00
C ASN A 126 -1.81 14.19 0.50
N GLN A 127 -0.91 13.42 1.10
CA GLN A 127 0.38 13.89 1.61
C GLN A 127 1.50 13.23 0.81
N ASP A 128 1.93 12.03 1.22
CA ASP A 128 3.04 11.30 0.63
C ASP A 128 3.11 9.85 1.14
N LEU A 129 3.99 9.06 0.51
CA LEU A 129 4.30 7.69 0.92
C LEU A 129 4.90 7.64 2.33
N ASP A 130 5.71 8.60 2.75
CA ASP A 130 6.44 8.53 4.01
C ASP A 130 5.51 8.63 5.22
N SER A 131 4.57 9.57 5.19
CA SER A 131 3.52 9.74 6.20
C SER A 131 2.48 8.62 6.17
N GLY A 132 2.21 8.09 4.97
CA GLY A 132 1.16 7.12 4.75
C GLY A 132 1.56 5.65 4.87
N THR A 133 2.85 5.34 4.93
CA THR A 133 3.37 3.96 4.91
C THR A 133 4.33 3.66 6.06
N GLN A 134 4.55 2.36 6.28
CA GLN A 134 5.54 1.82 7.20
C GLN A 134 6.97 1.89 6.65
N ILE A 135 7.15 2.26 5.37
CA ILE A 135 8.45 2.22 4.67
C ILE A 135 9.52 3.02 5.41
N PRO A 136 9.31 4.27 5.86
CA PRO A 136 10.36 5.01 6.56
C PRO A 136 10.82 4.34 7.85
N PHE A 137 9.92 3.65 8.56
CA PHE A 137 10.27 2.91 9.78
C PHE A 137 11.11 1.68 9.44
N ILE A 138 10.74 0.95 8.39
CA ILE A 138 11.48 -0.21 7.90
C ILE A 138 12.87 0.22 7.40
N THR A 139 12.95 1.23 6.54
CA THR A 139 14.20 1.78 6.02
C THR A 139 15.12 2.23 7.16
N ARG A 140 14.59 2.99 8.14
CA ARG A 140 15.38 3.41 9.31
C ARG A 140 15.83 2.24 10.17
N ALA A 141 15.01 1.19 10.31
CA ALA A 141 15.37 0.00 11.06
C ALA A 141 16.46 -0.80 10.34
N MET A 142 16.45 -0.84 9.00
CA MET A 142 17.49 -1.44 8.15
C MET A 142 18.79 -0.62 8.13
N GLU A 143 18.73 0.71 8.02
CA GLU A 143 19.92 1.58 7.99
C GLU A 143 20.72 1.52 9.29
N ARG A 144 20.02 1.39 10.42
CA ARG A 144 20.63 1.22 11.75
C ARG A 144 21.18 -0.19 11.99
N SER A 145 21.12 -1.02 10.95
CA SER A 145 21.26 -2.45 11.01
C SER A 145 21.96 -2.99 9.75
N PRO A 146 23.29 -2.93 9.64
CA PRO A 146 24.04 -3.78 8.70
C PRO A 146 23.85 -5.29 8.95
N SER A 147 22.89 -5.68 9.79
CA SER A 147 22.76 -6.96 10.46
C SER A 147 21.38 -7.14 11.11
N TYR A 148 20.24 -6.71 10.52
CA TYR A 148 18.92 -7.01 11.13
C TYR A 148 17.72 -7.18 10.21
N PRO A 149 16.70 -7.96 10.65
CA PRO A 149 15.55 -8.29 9.85
C PRO A 149 14.12 -8.13 10.38
N PHE A 150 13.14 -8.10 9.47
CA PHE A 150 11.79 -7.59 9.74
C PHE A 150 10.61 -8.31 9.08
N PRO A 151 9.77 -9.00 9.86
CA PRO A 151 8.39 -9.32 9.51
C PRO A 151 7.40 -8.13 9.51
N LEU A 152 6.55 -7.97 8.48
CA LEU A 152 5.25 -7.25 8.60
C LEU A 152 4.10 -8.24 8.58
N CYS A 153 3.31 -8.36 9.65
CA CYS A 153 2.14 -9.25 9.66
C CYS A 153 0.83 -8.52 9.38
N HIS A 154 -0.09 -9.14 8.62
CA HIS A 154 -1.46 -8.67 8.41
C HIS A 154 -2.43 -9.45 9.31
N THR A 155 -3.15 -8.75 10.19
CA THR A 155 -4.32 -9.28 10.91
C THR A 155 -5.52 -9.41 9.98
#